data_AF-A0A2R2MU57-F1
#
_entry.id   AF-A0A2R2MU57-F1
#
_cell.length_a   1.000
_cell.length_b   1.000
_cell.length_c   1.000
_cell.angle_alpha   90.00
_cell.angle_beta   90.00
_cell.angle_gamma   90.00
#
_symmetry.space_group_name_H-M   'P 1'
#
loop_
_entity.id
_entity.type
_entity.pdbx_description
1 polymer ?
#
loop_
_entity_poly.entity_id
_entity_poly.type
_entity_poly.pdbx_seq_one_letter_code
_entity_poly.pdbx_strand_id
1 'polypeptide(L)'
;MEEKSGMLSKLKQASSAEEELKILQAVQDRLLPSLTEPLISDLDADVCEKQFLESGFLEDDTPFPGHSPEMLYSKQNDLNDFTYYLLNRRYGWSELEGKPGSKARARPAKASVMAGEVRHKALLNDLLDDFIKWYMCQKMTKALLESLMYSIQQATNKPVVRNQTIIHAMNWIKLNLDNLEEEHFTLVKDIILLGLTDVWSAIRNACVARLSGIIEHITLDQLQSFFSNLAAICKGEDSSWQAKEGAVMGINIVVRRFQWIGFDIENSSPRDTKSTRTEYYLKFGKEEMSEMPVFITSQMHTVIFPLLAHPQLSIRENATKAFSSFLSRCEFKEALMAFRDLIKQLCQGINLPSYETANGNLPLPHATVLGSGFRFMDAYAAEGLLGVCVFLVKHIPPGFLLPNWPLYFSTFSLYLMHPASTVRQATSTIFKYLVAKDSSNPTLLKLVLQNLSTDWKVNMDLLLQPCNLQHFCHFKPLKTRGERKDSGGSPRSYDSHPSLGPSRTRSYSWTCPRGRRKSITKLDETASKSTSTLDEINNLSRFLYND
;
A
#
# COMPACT_ATOMS: atom_id res chain seq x y z
N MET A 1 25.59 -29.72 -25.10
CA MET A 1 24.30 -29.84 -24.36
C MET A 1 24.47 -30.58 -23.03
N GLU A 2 25.21 -31.69 -22.96
CA GLU A 2 25.46 -32.42 -21.70
C GLU A 2 26.23 -31.61 -20.63
N GLU A 3 27.13 -30.72 -21.06
CA GLU A 3 27.97 -29.94 -20.13
C GLU A 3 27.18 -28.92 -19.28
N LYS A 4 26.07 -28.38 -19.82
CA LYS A 4 25.24 -27.35 -19.16
C LYS A 4 24.38 -27.92 -18.04
N SER A 5 23.79 -29.10 -18.23
CA SER A 5 23.07 -29.83 -17.18
C SER A 5 24.00 -30.28 -16.04
N GLY A 6 25.26 -30.62 -16.38
CA GLY A 6 26.30 -30.96 -15.41
C GLY A 6 26.75 -29.80 -14.51
N MET A 7 26.55 -28.53 -14.90
CA MET A 7 26.90 -27.37 -14.07
C MET A 7 25.94 -27.18 -12.90
N LEU A 8 24.64 -27.27 -13.19
CA LEU A 8 23.61 -27.13 -12.16
C LEU A 8 23.71 -28.27 -11.13
N SER A 9 24.01 -29.50 -11.56
CA SER A 9 24.28 -30.60 -10.64
C SER A 9 25.52 -30.35 -9.78
N LYS A 10 26.59 -29.77 -10.36
CA LYS A 10 27.79 -29.38 -9.61
C LYS A 10 27.50 -28.28 -8.58
N LEU A 11 26.69 -27.27 -8.93
CA LEU A 11 26.24 -26.22 -7.99
C LEU A 11 25.44 -26.81 -6.83
N LYS A 12 24.53 -27.76 -7.12
CA LYS A 12 23.74 -28.46 -6.08
C LYS A 12 24.59 -29.37 -5.19
N GLN A 13 25.72 -29.88 -5.70
CA GLN A 13 26.66 -30.75 -4.97
C GLN A 13 27.80 -30.00 -4.29
N ALA A 14 27.95 -28.69 -4.56
CA ALA A 14 29.02 -27.89 -3.99
C ALA A 14 28.90 -27.85 -2.45
N SER A 15 30.02 -28.10 -1.79
CA SER A 15 30.11 -28.23 -0.33
C SER A 15 30.61 -26.95 0.35
N SER A 16 31.12 -26.00 -0.44
CA SER A 16 31.66 -24.72 0.06
C SER A 16 31.35 -23.54 -0.87
N ALA A 17 31.34 -22.34 -0.31
CA ALA A 17 31.18 -21.11 -1.09
C ALA A 17 32.30 -20.88 -2.13
N GLU A 18 33.50 -21.44 -1.89
CA GLU A 18 34.61 -21.38 -2.86
C GLU A 18 34.33 -22.25 -4.09
N GLU A 19 33.78 -23.45 -3.90
CA GLU A 19 33.39 -24.33 -5.01
C GLU A 19 32.26 -23.70 -5.84
N GLU A 20 31.23 -23.18 -5.18
CA GLU A 20 30.14 -22.46 -5.85
C GLU A 20 30.66 -21.26 -6.65
N LEU A 21 31.56 -20.46 -6.06
CA LEU A 21 32.16 -19.30 -6.70
C LEU A 21 32.93 -19.71 -7.96
N LYS A 22 33.76 -20.75 -7.90
CA LYS A 22 34.51 -21.25 -9.05
C LYS A 22 33.59 -21.71 -10.18
N ILE A 23 32.49 -22.38 -9.84
CA ILE A 23 31.53 -22.85 -10.85
C ILE A 23 30.81 -21.67 -11.50
N LEU A 24 30.35 -20.67 -10.73
CA LEU A 24 29.67 -19.49 -11.27
C LEU A 24 30.63 -18.57 -12.03
N GLN A 25 31.90 -18.44 -11.62
CA GLN A 25 32.92 -17.72 -12.38
C GLN A 25 33.16 -18.37 -13.74
N ALA A 26 33.24 -19.70 -13.79
CA ALA A 26 33.35 -20.42 -15.07
C ALA A 26 32.11 -20.23 -15.98
N VAL A 27 30.95 -19.89 -15.41
CA VAL A 27 29.77 -19.49 -16.20
C VAL A 27 29.92 -18.05 -16.66
N GLN A 28 30.31 -17.12 -15.77
CA GLN A 28 30.57 -15.72 -16.09
C GLN A 28 31.60 -15.57 -17.22
N ASP A 29 32.71 -16.30 -17.17
CA ASP A 29 33.76 -16.27 -18.18
C ASP A 29 33.28 -16.69 -19.59
N ARG A 30 32.21 -17.51 -19.66
CA ARG A 30 31.57 -17.90 -20.92
C ARG A 30 30.58 -16.88 -21.44
N LEU A 31 30.06 -16.03 -20.56
CA LEU A 31 29.07 -14.99 -20.88
C LEU A 31 29.74 -13.65 -21.19
N LEU A 32 30.96 -13.44 -20.71
CA LEU A 32 31.76 -12.28 -21.07
C LEU A 32 32.26 -12.39 -22.52
N PRO A 33 32.32 -11.28 -23.28
CA PRO A 33 32.90 -11.28 -24.61
C PRO A 33 34.32 -11.83 -24.56
N SER A 34 34.67 -12.76 -25.45
CA SER A 34 36.05 -13.17 -25.64
C SER A 34 36.87 -11.95 -26.05
N LEU A 35 37.92 -11.61 -25.30
CA LEU A 35 38.90 -10.55 -25.60
C LEU A 35 39.76 -10.87 -26.85
N THR A 36 39.15 -11.38 -27.91
CA THR A 36 39.79 -11.85 -29.16
C THR A 36 39.46 -10.99 -30.36
N GLU A 37 39.07 -9.73 -30.17
CA GLU A 37 39.36 -8.71 -31.17
C GLU A 37 40.67 -8.02 -30.77
N PRO A 38 41.68 -7.98 -31.66
CA PRO A 38 42.90 -7.26 -31.33
C PRO A 38 42.50 -5.81 -31.10
N LEU A 39 42.93 -5.25 -29.96
CA LEU A 39 43.10 -3.80 -29.83
C LEU A 39 43.92 -3.36 -31.05
N ILE A 40 43.24 -2.82 -32.07
CA ILE A 40 43.88 -2.20 -33.22
C ILE A 40 44.69 -1.06 -32.63
N SER A 41 46.01 -1.25 -32.56
CA SER A 41 46.93 -0.44 -31.79
C SER A 41 47.25 0.92 -32.42
N ASP A 42 46.48 1.40 -33.40
CA ASP A 42 46.82 2.62 -34.16
C ASP A 42 45.58 3.38 -34.66
N LEU A 43 44.57 3.60 -33.82
CA LEU A 43 43.53 4.59 -34.10
C LEU A 43 43.62 5.73 -33.10
N ASP A 44 43.76 6.94 -33.65
CA ASP A 44 43.84 8.24 -32.98
C ASP A 44 42.79 8.32 -31.86
N ALA A 45 43.19 8.80 -30.68
CA ALA A 45 42.31 8.90 -29.52
C ALA A 45 40.99 9.64 -29.83
N ASP A 46 41.05 10.57 -30.79
CA ASP A 46 39.93 11.34 -31.28
C ASP A 46 38.92 10.52 -32.09
N VAL A 47 39.31 9.41 -32.75
CA VAL A 47 38.40 8.52 -33.49
C VAL A 47 37.66 7.58 -32.55
N CYS A 48 38.34 7.06 -31.51
CA CYS A 48 37.69 6.30 -30.45
C CYS A 48 36.73 7.15 -29.63
N GLU A 49 37.10 8.39 -29.31
CA GLU A 49 36.20 9.34 -28.63
C GLU A 49 35.00 9.68 -29.52
N LYS A 50 35.21 9.83 -30.83
CA LYS A 50 34.12 10.09 -31.77
C LYS A 50 33.21 8.89 -31.98
N GLN A 51 33.71 7.65 -32.04
CA GLN A 51 32.88 6.44 -32.04
C GLN A 51 32.14 6.21 -30.71
N PHE A 52 32.76 6.57 -29.58
CA PHE A 52 32.14 6.54 -28.26
C PHE A 52 31.03 7.60 -28.09
N LEU A 53 31.18 8.76 -28.75
CA LEU A 53 30.15 9.81 -28.79
C LEU A 53 29.08 9.56 -29.86
N GLU A 54 29.43 8.92 -30.99
CA GLU A 54 28.51 8.55 -32.08
C GLU A 54 27.68 7.29 -31.76
N SER A 55 28.15 6.41 -30.87
CA SER A 55 27.38 5.25 -30.37
C SER A 55 26.21 5.63 -29.47
N GLY A 56 26.08 6.93 -29.11
CA GLY A 56 25.07 7.39 -28.19
C GLY A 56 25.31 6.80 -26.80
N PHE A 57 24.71 7.41 -25.78
CA PHE A 57 24.62 6.78 -24.47
C PHE A 57 23.76 5.52 -24.61
N LEU A 58 24.33 4.37 -25.01
CA LEU A 58 23.62 3.10 -24.93
C LEU A 58 23.52 2.72 -23.46
N GLU A 59 22.32 2.96 -22.94
CA GLU A 59 21.74 2.65 -21.63
C GLU A 59 21.82 1.18 -21.19
N ASP A 60 22.70 0.34 -21.76
CA ASP A 60 22.68 -1.09 -21.48
C ASP A 60 23.70 -1.45 -20.38
N ASP A 61 23.32 -1.13 -19.14
CA ASP A 61 24.05 -1.44 -17.90
C ASP A 61 23.99 -2.97 -17.56
N THR A 62 23.86 -3.81 -18.59
CA THR A 62 23.71 -5.27 -18.52
C THR A 62 25.06 -5.94 -18.22
N PRO A 63 25.17 -6.76 -17.15
CA PRO A 63 26.44 -7.43 -16.81
C PRO A 63 26.95 -8.36 -17.91
N PHE A 64 26.06 -8.96 -18.70
CA PHE A 64 26.39 -9.94 -19.74
C PHE A 64 25.70 -9.57 -21.06
N PRO A 65 26.24 -8.59 -21.81
CA PRO A 65 25.66 -8.13 -23.07
C PRO A 65 25.64 -9.27 -24.11
N GLY A 66 24.61 -9.26 -24.96
CA GLY A 66 24.43 -10.27 -26.01
C GLY A 66 24.01 -11.66 -25.53
N HIS A 67 23.85 -11.86 -24.21
CA HIS A 67 23.42 -13.12 -23.62
C HIS A 67 22.11 -12.97 -22.84
N SER A 68 21.27 -14.02 -22.85
CA SER A 68 20.07 -14.14 -22.03
C SER A 68 20.12 -15.44 -21.20
N PRO A 69 19.45 -15.49 -20.03
CA PRO A 69 19.43 -16.70 -19.20
C PRO A 69 18.90 -17.94 -19.92
N GLU A 70 17.96 -17.75 -20.84
CA GLU A 70 17.36 -18.82 -21.65
C GLU A 70 18.37 -19.45 -22.62
N MET A 71 19.35 -18.68 -23.11
CA MET A 71 20.43 -19.22 -23.94
C MET A 71 21.40 -20.08 -23.13
N LEU A 72 21.52 -19.83 -21.81
CA LEU A 72 22.33 -20.66 -20.93
C LEU A 72 21.67 -22.04 -20.73
N TYR A 73 20.35 -22.09 -20.50
CA TYR A 73 19.59 -23.32 -20.27
C TYR A 73 18.41 -23.46 -21.23
N SER A 74 18.54 -24.36 -22.22
CA SER A 74 17.50 -24.59 -23.23
C SER A 74 16.27 -25.35 -22.72
N LYS A 75 16.35 -26.00 -21.55
CA LYS A 75 15.23 -26.70 -20.91
C LYS A 75 14.67 -25.84 -19.78
N GLN A 76 13.35 -25.65 -19.76
CA GLN A 76 12.67 -24.85 -18.74
C GLN A 76 12.98 -25.30 -17.30
N ASN A 77 13.05 -26.62 -17.06
CA ASN A 77 13.37 -27.15 -15.73
C ASN A 77 14.77 -26.76 -15.25
N ASP A 78 15.76 -26.74 -16.15
CA ASP A 78 17.12 -26.35 -15.80
C ASP A 78 17.20 -24.83 -15.52
N LEU A 79 16.47 -24.02 -16.31
CA LEU A 79 16.33 -22.58 -16.07
C LEU A 79 15.65 -22.31 -14.72
N ASN A 80 14.52 -22.97 -14.45
CA ASN A 80 13.77 -22.88 -13.19
C ASN A 80 14.67 -23.16 -11.98
N ASP A 81 15.41 -24.27 -12.02
CA ASP A 81 16.29 -24.66 -10.94
C ASP A 81 17.47 -23.70 -10.77
N PHE A 82 18.01 -23.16 -11.87
CA PHE A 82 19.08 -22.16 -11.80
C PHE A 82 18.58 -20.83 -11.24
N THR A 83 17.44 -20.33 -11.71
CA THR A 83 16.81 -19.10 -11.19
C THR A 83 16.51 -19.24 -9.69
N TYR A 84 15.93 -20.37 -9.27
CA TYR A 84 15.69 -20.65 -7.85
C TYR A 84 17.01 -20.70 -7.08
N TYR A 85 18.04 -21.37 -7.60
CA TYR A 85 19.35 -21.43 -6.97
C TYR A 85 19.92 -20.04 -6.72
N LEU A 86 19.93 -19.15 -7.71
CA LEU A 86 20.47 -17.79 -7.57
C LEU A 86 19.78 -17.02 -6.43
N LEU A 87 18.44 -16.96 -6.48
CA LEU A 87 17.62 -16.21 -5.51
C LEU A 87 17.69 -16.83 -4.12
N ASN A 88 17.61 -18.16 -4.03
CA ASN A 88 17.71 -18.88 -2.78
C ASN A 88 19.10 -18.75 -2.17
N ARG A 89 20.16 -18.83 -2.98
CA ARG A 89 21.53 -18.71 -2.49
C ARG A 89 21.86 -17.30 -2.07
N ARG A 90 21.25 -16.28 -2.69
CA ARG A 90 21.48 -14.87 -2.33
C ARG A 90 20.71 -14.41 -1.10
N TYR A 91 19.48 -14.89 -0.92
CA TYR A 91 18.54 -14.40 0.09
C TYR A 91 18.12 -15.43 1.14
N GLY A 92 18.43 -16.70 0.93
CA GLY A 92 17.99 -17.82 1.77
C GLY A 92 18.90 -18.12 2.97
N TRP A 93 19.97 -17.35 3.16
CA TRP A 93 20.79 -17.42 4.37
C TRP A 93 20.07 -16.74 5.51
N SER A 94 19.19 -17.48 6.18
CA SER A 94 18.85 -17.16 7.56
C SER A 94 20.12 -17.20 8.41
N GLU A 95 20.29 -16.23 9.30
CA GLU A 95 21.30 -16.16 10.37
C GLU A 95 21.17 -17.34 11.38
N LEU A 96 21.15 -18.59 10.89
CA LEU A 96 20.93 -19.81 11.67
C LEU A 96 22.22 -20.48 12.15
N GLU A 97 23.34 -19.76 12.17
CA GLU A 97 24.57 -20.19 12.88
C GLU A 97 24.98 -19.24 14.01
N GLY A 98 24.09 -18.34 14.44
CA GLY A 98 24.33 -17.44 15.56
C GLY A 98 23.44 -17.75 16.76
N LYS A 99 23.61 -18.89 17.45
CA LYS A 99 23.02 -19.03 18.80
C LYS A 99 23.56 -17.89 19.68
N PRO A 100 22.70 -17.04 20.29
CA PRO A 100 23.16 -16.01 21.21
C PRO A 100 23.60 -16.71 22.50
N GLY A 101 24.92 -16.94 22.65
CA GLY A 101 25.48 -17.48 23.88
C GLY A 101 26.79 -18.26 23.76
N SER A 102 27.19 -18.69 22.57
CA SER A 102 28.43 -19.49 22.43
C SER A 102 29.64 -18.60 22.13
N LYS A 103 30.20 -17.97 23.17
CA LYS A 103 31.57 -17.42 23.11
C LYS A 103 32.58 -18.57 23.10
N ALA A 104 32.67 -19.29 21.99
CA ALA A 104 33.77 -20.22 21.76
C ALA A 104 35.02 -19.41 21.35
N ARG A 105 35.98 -19.33 22.26
CA ARG A 105 37.30 -18.72 22.07
C ARG A 105 38.00 -19.40 20.89
N ALA A 106 38.00 -18.79 19.71
CA ALA A 106 38.61 -19.36 18.51
C ALA A 106 40.14 -19.42 18.64
N ARG A 107 40.72 -20.61 18.47
CA ARG A 107 42.17 -20.81 18.27
C ARG A 107 42.61 -20.14 16.95
N PRO A 108 43.84 -19.59 16.87
CA PRO A 108 44.28 -18.73 15.76
C PRO A 108 44.26 -19.39 14.36
N ALA A 109 44.38 -20.71 14.25
CA ALA A 109 44.29 -21.41 12.96
C ALA A 109 42.87 -21.43 12.36
N LYS A 110 41.81 -21.39 13.19
CA LYS A 110 40.41 -21.33 12.71
C LYS A 110 40.00 -19.92 12.26
N ALA A 111 40.69 -18.89 12.72
CA ALA A 111 40.38 -17.50 12.34
C ALA A 111 40.75 -17.20 10.88
N SER A 112 41.85 -17.77 10.36
CA SER A 112 42.25 -17.61 8.95
C SER A 112 41.30 -18.32 7.98
N VAL A 113 40.88 -19.54 8.30
CA VAL A 113 39.91 -20.31 7.48
C VAL A 113 38.54 -19.62 7.48
N MET A 114 38.07 -19.14 8.65
CA MET A 114 36.84 -18.37 8.73
C MET A 114 36.92 -17.03 7.98
N ALA A 115 38.08 -16.35 8.00
CA ALA A 115 38.28 -15.14 7.20
C ALA A 115 38.24 -15.42 5.68
N GLY A 116 38.84 -16.54 5.25
CA GLY A 116 38.77 -17.01 3.86
C GLY A 116 37.34 -17.33 3.43
N GLU A 117 36.59 -18.06 4.25
CA GLU A 117 35.20 -18.42 3.95
C GLU A 117 34.28 -17.19 3.89
N VAL A 118 34.47 -16.21 4.79
CA VAL A 118 33.75 -14.93 4.76
C VAL A 118 34.06 -14.15 3.49
N ARG A 119 35.32 -14.14 3.03
CA ARG A 119 35.72 -13.47 1.78
C ARG A 119 35.07 -14.14 0.56
N HIS A 120 35.11 -15.47 0.47
CA HIS A 120 34.47 -16.20 -0.64
C HIS A 120 32.95 -16.01 -0.64
N LYS A 121 32.31 -15.97 0.54
CA LYS A 121 30.87 -15.65 0.65
C LYS A 121 30.54 -14.24 0.15
N ALA A 122 31.37 -13.25 0.45
CA ALA A 122 31.19 -11.88 -0.04
C ALA A 122 31.30 -11.82 -1.58
N LEU A 123 32.38 -12.37 -2.15
CA LEU A 123 32.59 -12.42 -3.60
C LEU A 123 31.49 -13.18 -4.33
N LEU A 124 31.01 -14.28 -3.72
CA LEU A 124 29.88 -15.04 -4.26
C LEU A 124 28.59 -14.22 -4.26
N ASN A 125 28.32 -13.45 -3.21
CA ASN A 125 27.14 -12.58 -3.18
C ASN A 125 27.21 -11.47 -4.24
N ASP A 126 28.39 -10.87 -4.44
CA ASP A 126 28.59 -9.87 -5.49
C ASP A 126 28.30 -10.48 -6.86
N LEU A 127 28.84 -11.67 -7.14
CA LEU A 127 28.59 -12.39 -8.39
C LEU A 127 27.11 -12.79 -8.56
N LEU A 128 26.44 -13.20 -7.49
CA LEU A 128 25.00 -13.49 -7.52
C LEU A 128 24.18 -12.24 -7.80
N ASP A 129 24.58 -11.07 -7.27
CA ASP A 129 23.93 -9.79 -7.55
C ASP A 129 24.11 -9.41 -9.04
N ASP A 130 25.27 -9.68 -9.66
CA ASP A 130 25.46 -9.52 -11.10
C ASP A 130 24.54 -10.43 -11.93
N PHE A 131 24.43 -11.72 -11.55
CA PHE A 131 23.49 -12.63 -12.23
C PHE A 131 22.03 -12.18 -12.06
N ILE A 132 21.63 -11.70 -10.89
CA ILE A 132 20.28 -11.18 -10.68
C ILE A 132 20.06 -9.91 -11.51
N LYS A 133 21.02 -8.97 -11.53
CA LYS A 133 20.97 -7.77 -12.37
C LYS A 133 20.82 -8.15 -13.85
N TRP A 134 21.56 -9.16 -14.32
CA TRP A 134 21.45 -9.66 -15.68
C TRP A 134 20.02 -10.10 -16.03
N TYR A 135 19.32 -10.82 -15.14
CA TYR A 135 17.90 -11.14 -15.34
C TYR A 135 17.03 -9.88 -15.46
N MET A 136 17.27 -8.87 -14.62
CA MET A 136 16.46 -7.64 -14.60
C MET A 136 16.70 -6.74 -15.83
N CYS A 137 17.80 -6.93 -16.54
CA CYS A 137 18.10 -6.25 -17.82
C CYS A 137 17.49 -6.96 -19.03
N GLN A 138 16.91 -8.16 -18.87
CA GLN A 138 16.32 -8.88 -19.99
C GLN A 138 14.96 -8.32 -20.38
N LYS A 139 14.60 -8.46 -21.66
CA LYS A 139 13.21 -8.33 -22.11
C LYS A 139 12.34 -9.37 -21.43
N MET A 140 11.06 -9.04 -21.25
CA MET A 140 10.09 -9.98 -20.70
C MET A 140 9.85 -11.13 -21.67
N THR A 141 10.03 -12.35 -21.17
CA THR A 141 9.75 -13.59 -21.89
C THR A 141 8.97 -14.54 -21.00
N LYS A 142 8.22 -15.45 -21.62
CA LYS A 142 7.49 -16.51 -20.93
C LYS A 142 8.39 -17.34 -20.01
N ALA A 143 9.56 -17.78 -20.49
CA ALA A 143 10.43 -18.67 -19.73
C ALA A 143 10.99 -18.02 -18.45
N LEU A 144 11.29 -16.71 -18.50
CA LEU A 144 11.75 -15.95 -17.34
C LEU A 144 10.62 -15.69 -16.33
N LEU A 145 9.40 -15.43 -16.80
CA LEU A 145 8.23 -15.34 -15.92
C LEU A 145 7.96 -16.68 -15.21
N GLU A 146 8.00 -17.79 -15.95
CA GLU A 146 7.84 -19.14 -15.40
C GLU A 146 8.92 -19.47 -14.36
N SER A 147 10.17 -19.09 -14.60
CA SER A 147 11.27 -19.38 -13.67
C SER A 147 11.22 -18.54 -12.39
N LEU A 148 10.77 -17.28 -12.48
CA LEU A 148 10.48 -16.44 -11.32
C LEU A 148 9.30 -16.99 -10.52
N MET A 149 8.22 -17.37 -11.20
CA MET A 149 7.04 -17.98 -10.57
C MET A 149 7.40 -19.28 -9.84
N TYR A 150 8.15 -20.17 -10.50
CA TYR A 150 8.68 -21.39 -9.89
C TYR A 150 9.51 -21.07 -8.64
N SER A 151 10.38 -20.07 -8.71
CA SER A 151 11.23 -19.68 -7.57
C SER A 151 10.44 -19.24 -6.35
N ILE A 152 9.33 -18.52 -6.55
CA ILE A 152 8.40 -18.12 -5.47
C ILE A 152 7.75 -19.37 -4.85
N GLN A 153 7.25 -20.27 -5.68
CA GLN A 153 6.54 -21.48 -5.25
C GLN A 153 7.46 -22.46 -4.51
N GLN A 154 8.69 -22.65 -4.96
CA GLN A 154 9.66 -23.55 -4.32
C GLN A 154 10.20 -23.01 -2.98
N ALA A 155 10.15 -21.70 -2.76
CA ALA A 155 10.62 -21.07 -1.53
C ALA A 155 9.59 -21.14 -0.37
N THR A 156 8.84 -22.25 -0.22
CA THR A 156 7.72 -22.43 0.73
C THR A 156 8.06 -22.08 2.20
N ASN A 157 9.26 -22.43 2.66
CA ASN A 157 9.73 -22.16 4.03
C ASN A 157 10.76 -21.02 4.10
N LYS A 158 10.89 -20.21 3.05
CA LYS A 158 11.92 -19.17 2.92
C LYS A 158 11.28 -17.82 2.60
N PRO A 159 10.64 -17.16 3.58
CA PRO A 159 9.89 -15.92 3.35
C PRO A 159 10.78 -14.78 2.81
N VAL A 160 12.05 -14.71 3.24
CA VAL A 160 12.98 -13.69 2.74
C VAL A 160 13.26 -13.88 1.25
N VAL A 161 13.44 -15.13 0.79
CA VAL A 161 13.64 -15.45 -0.62
C VAL A 161 12.40 -15.05 -1.41
N ARG A 162 11.21 -15.50 -1.02
CA ARG A 162 9.95 -15.13 -1.70
C ARG A 162 9.76 -13.63 -1.78
N ASN A 163 10.01 -12.92 -0.68
CA ASN A 163 9.88 -11.46 -0.65
C ASN A 163 10.80 -10.79 -1.69
N GLN A 164 12.07 -11.18 -1.73
CA GLN A 164 13.03 -10.61 -2.67
C GLN A 164 12.72 -11.00 -4.11
N THR A 165 12.30 -12.25 -4.35
CA THR A 165 11.86 -12.68 -5.68
C THR A 165 10.65 -11.88 -6.16
N ILE A 166 9.64 -11.66 -5.30
CA ILE A 166 8.49 -10.80 -5.63
C ILE A 166 8.93 -9.36 -5.90
N ILE A 167 9.84 -8.80 -5.10
CA ILE A 167 10.36 -7.44 -5.32
C ILE A 167 11.02 -7.31 -6.69
N HIS A 168 11.91 -8.23 -7.02
CA HIS A 168 12.62 -8.27 -8.30
C HIS A 168 11.64 -8.48 -9.46
N ALA A 169 10.79 -9.51 -9.38
CA ALA A 169 9.80 -9.80 -10.41
C ALA A 169 8.87 -8.61 -10.67
N MET A 170 8.29 -8.00 -9.63
CA MET A 170 7.37 -6.88 -9.79
C MET A 170 8.05 -5.62 -10.37
N ASN A 171 9.30 -5.36 -9.98
CA ASN A 171 10.08 -4.24 -10.53
C ASN A 171 10.42 -4.49 -12.00
N TRP A 172 10.86 -5.71 -12.34
CA TRP A 172 11.22 -6.09 -13.70
C TRP A 172 10.02 -6.10 -14.63
N ILE A 173 8.89 -6.67 -14.20
CA ILE A 173 7.61 -6.63 -14.91
C ILE A 173 7.28 -5.17 -15.21
N LYS A 174 7.25 -4.29 -14.20
CA LYS A 174 6.93 -2.86 -14.38
C LYS A 174 7.76 -2.19 -15.49
N LEU A 175 9.04 -2.53 -15.62
CA LEU A 175 9.94 -1.95 -16.63
C LEU A 175 9.73 -2.51 -18.04
N ASN A 176 9.04 -3.64 -18.19
CA ASN A 176 8.92 -4.38 -19.45
C ASN A 176 7.45 -4.58 -19.90
N LEU A 177 6.52 -3.73 -19.46
CA LEU A 177 5.08 -3.88 -19.73
C LEU A 177 4.62 -3.42 -21.13
N ASP A 178 5.53 -2.98 -21.99
CA ASP A 178 5.17 -2.48 -23.32
C ASP A 178 4.58 -3.62 -24.17
N ASN A 179 3.31 -3.45 -24.59
CA ASN A 179 2.54 -4.41 -25.40
C ASN A 179 2.42 -5.82 -24.77
N LEU A 180 1.91 -5.89 -23.54
CA LEU A 180 1.69 -7.15 -22.81
C LEU A 180 0.70 -8.09 -23.54
N GLU A 181 1.24 -9.11 -24.21
CA GLU A 181 0.45 -10.18 -24.81
C GLU A 181 -0.29 -11.02 -23.75
N GLU A 182 -1.40 -11.68 -24.15
CA GLU A 182 -2.29 -12.39 -23.23
C GLU A 182 -1.61 -13.54 -22.46
N GLU A 183 -0.67 -14.23 -23.10
CA GLU A 183 0.10 -15.30 -22.48
C GLU A 183 1.03 -14.75 -21.37
N HIS A 184 1.70 -13.63 -21.62
CA HIS A 184 2.51 -12.94 -20.63
C HIS A 184 1.66 -12.39 -19.49
N PHE A 185 0.49 -11.82 -19.81
CA PHE A 185 -0.44 -11.29 -18.80
C PHE A 185 -0.88 -12.38 -17.82
N THR A 186 -1.19 -13.58 -18.29
CA THR A 186 -1.61 -14.70 -17.42
C THR A 186 -0.54 -15.01 -16.37
N LEU A 187 0.73 -15.10 -16.77
CA LEU A 187 1.84 -15.35 -15.84
C LEU A 187 2.11 -14.15 -14.91
N VAL A 188 2.05 -12.92 -15.42
CA VAL A 188 2.18 -11.70 -14.60
C VAL A 188 1.09 -11.66 -13.54
N LYS A 189 -0.15 -11.95 -13.91
CA LYS A 189 -1.29 -12.05 -13.00
C LYS A 189 -1.04 -13.09 -11.91
N ASP A 190 -0.55 -14.28 -12.27
CA ASP A 190 -0.30 -15.35 -11.30
C ASP A 190 0.83 -15.01 -10.33
N ILE A 191 1.89 -14.35 -10.79
CA ILE A 191 2.98 -13.84 -9.93
C ILE A 191 2.44 -12.79 -8.94
N ILE A 192 1.62 -11.85 -9.41
CA ILE A 192 0.98 -10.84 -8.56
C ILE A 192 0.10 -11.53 -7.51
N LEU A 193 -0.72 -12.50 -7.91
CA LEU A 193 -1.58 -13.23 -6.99
C LEU A 193 -0.78 -13.98 -5.93
N LEU A 194 0.31 -14.67 -6.30
CA LEU A 194 1.22 -15.32 -5.34
C LEU A 194 1.76 -14.33 -4.29
N GLY A 195 2.14 -13.12 -4.72
CA GLY A 195 2.60 -12.07 -3.80
C GLY A 195 1.50 -11.51 -2.91
N LEU A 196 0.32 -11.24 -3.47
CA LEU A 196 -0.83 -10.72 -2.74
C LEU A 196 -1.39 -11.74 -1.74
N THR A 197 -1.39 -13.03 -2.05
CA THR A 197 -1.97 -14.06 -1.18
C THR A 197 -0.95 -14.74 -0.27
N ASP A 198 0.30 -14.26 -0.21
CA ASP A 198 1.31 -14.85 0.68
C ASP A 198 0.88 -14.76 2.15
N VAL A 199 1.23 -15.78 2.94
CA VAL A 199 0.96 -15.82 4.38
C VAL A 199 1.68 -14.71 5.16
N TRP A 200 2.83 -14.23 4.67
CA TRP A 200 3.60 -13.16 5.32
C TRP A 200 3.17 -11.77 4.85
N SER A 201 2.76 -10.91 5.79
CA SER A 201 2.29 -9.55 5.50
C SER A 201 3.34 -8.67 4.83
N ALA A 202 4.63 -8.87 5.12
CA ALA A 202 5.72 -8.14 4.47
C ALA A 202 5.74 -8.35 2.95
N ILE A 203 5.46 -9.57 2.50
CA ILE A 203 5.42 -9.94 1.08
C ILE A 203 4.19 -9.31 0.42
N ARG A 204 3.01 -9.44 1.05
CA ARG A 204 1.79 -8.79 0.57
C ARG A 204 1.97 -7.28 0.41
N ASN A 205 2.53 -6.62 1.42
CA ASN A 205 2.81 -5.18 1.39
C ASN A 205 3.82 -4.80 0.31
N ALA A 206 4.88 -5.59 0.12
CA ALA A 206 5.89 -5.35 -0.92
C ALA A 206 5.32 -5.49 -2.34
N CYS A 207 4.44 -6.47 -2.55
CA CYS A 207 3.70 -6.66 -3.80
C CYS A 207 2.74 -5.48 -4.06
N VAL A 208 1.89 -5.13 -3.09
CA VAL A 208 0.92 -4.03 -3.18
C VAL A 208 1.60 -2.69 -3.48
N ALA A 209 2.76 -2.42 -2.87
CA ALA A 209 3.51 -1.18 -3.08
C ALA A 209 4.00 -0.99 -4.53
N ARG A 210 4.09 -2.06 -5.33
CA ARG A 210 4.54 -2.04 -6.73
C ARG A 210 3.40 -2.20 -7.73
N LEU A 211 2.25 -2.70 -7.27
CA LEU A 211 1.12 -3.07 -8.12
C LEU A 211 0.58 -1.89 -8.95
N SER A 212 0.52 -0.68 -8.40
CA SER A 212 -0.07 0.47 -9.10
C SER A 212 0.59 0.76 -10.45
N GLY A 213 1.92 0.62 -10.53
CA GLY A 213 2.67 0.86 -11.77
C GLY A 213 2.53 -0.25 -12.80
N ILE A 214 1.97 -1.41 -12.42
CA ILE A 214 1.66 -2.49 -13.36
C ILE A 214 0.24 -2.33 -13.90
N ILE A 215 -0.70 -2.01 -13.01
CA ILE A 215 -2.12 -1.85 -13.36
C ILE A 215 -2.36 -0.74 -14.41
N GLU A 216 -1.51 0.28 -14.45
CA GLU A 216 -1.64 1.37 -15.44
C GLU A 216 -1.35 0.94 -16.90
N HIS A 217 -0.74 -0.23 -17.10
CA HIS A 217 -0.33 -0.72 -18.42
C HIS A 217 -1.17 -1.90 -18.94
N ILE A 218 -2.07 -2.46 -18.12
CA ILE A 218 -2.97 -3.54 -18.55
C ILE A 218 -4.27 -2.96 -19.13
N THR A 219 -4.89 -3.69 -20.07
CA THR A 219 -6.16 -3.29 -20.67
C THR A 219 -7.32 -3.45 -19.68
N LEU A 220 -8.48 -2.85 -19.96
CA LEU A 220 -9.67 -3.04 -19.12
C LEU A 220 -10.14 -4.50 -19.07
N ASP A 221 -10.00 -5.26 -20.16
CA ASP A 221 -10.35 -6.69 -20.20
C ASP A 221 -9.43 -7.51 -19.28
N GLN A 222 -8.11 -7.24 -19.34
CA GLN A 222 -7.13 -7.83 -18.45
C GLN A 222 -7.39 -7.44 -16.99
N LEU A 223 -7.73 -6.18 -16.75
CA LEU A 223 -8.13 -5.70 -15.43
C LEU A 223 -9.38 -6.42 -14.90
N GLN A 224 -10.38 -6.66 -15.75
CA GLN A 224 -11.59 -7.38 -15.39
C GLN A 224 -11.28 -8.82 -14.99
N SER A 225 -10.40 -9.51 -15.73
CA SER A 225 -9.90 -10.84 -15.39
C SER A 225 -9.22 -10.82 -14.01
N PHE A 226 -8.25 -9.91 -13.81
CA PHE A 226 -7.54 -9.78 -12.54
C PHE A 226 -8.46 -9.46 -11.36
N PHE A 227 -9.37 -8.50 -11.52
CA PHE A 227 -10.32 -8.10 -10.49
C PHE A 227 -11.25 -9.26 -10.10
N SER A 228 -11.70 -10.05 -11.09
CA SER A 228 -12.54 -11.22 -10.85
C SER A 228 -11.81 -12.30 -10.04
N ASN A 229 -10.52 -12.54 -10.29
CA ASN A 229 -9.69 -13.42 -9.46
C ASN A 229 -9.58 -12.93 -8.01
N LEU A 230 -9.33 -11.64 -7.80
CA LEU A 230 -9.28 -11.05 -6.44
C LEU A 230 -10.61 -11.20 -5.71
N ALA A 231 -11.72 -10.93 -6.40
CA ALA A 231 -13.05 -11.08 -5.83
C ALA A 231 -13.41 -12.54 -5.52
N ALA A 232 -12.97 -13.49 -6.35
CA ALA A 232 -13.13 -14.92 -6.09
C ALA A 232 -12.39 -15.35 -4.81
N ILE A 233 -11.16 -14.85 -4.58
CA ILE A 233 -10.40 -15.09 -3.34
C ILE A 233 -11.17 -14.55 -2.11
N CYS A 234 -11.72 -13.35 -2.21
CA CYS A 234 -12.52 -12.76 -1.13
C CYS A 234 -13.76 -13.60 -0.80
N LYS A 235 -14.44 -14.14 -1.82
CA LYS A 235 -15.65 -14.98 -1.69
C LYS A 235 -15.35 -16.42 -1.24
N GLY A 236 -14.17 -16.95 -1.54
CA GLY A 236 -13.81 -18.33 -1.26
C GLY A 236 -13.90 -18.66 0.24
N GLU A 237 -14.65 -19.70 0.59
CA GLU A 237 -14.77 -20.15 1.99
C GLU A 237 -13.44 -20.72 2.50
N ASP A 238 -12.73 -21.47 1.65
CA ASP A 238 -11.42 -22.06 1.94
C ASP A 238 -10.26 -21.05 1.86
N SER A 239 -10.53 -19.82 1.41
CA SER A 239 -9.48 -18.81 1.32
C SER A 239 -9.07 -18.33 2.70
N SER A 240 -7.77 -18.46 3.00
CA SER A 240 -7.20 -17.95 4.25
C SER A 240 -7.49 -16.45 4.42
N TRP A 241 -7.60 -15.99 5.66
CA TRP A 241 -7.81 -14.57 5.93
C TRP A 241 -6.66 -13.71 5.38
N GLN A 242 -5.43 -14.24 5.33
CA GLN A 242 -4.27 -13.57 4.73
C GLN A 242 -4.47 -13.35 3.23
N ALA A 243 -4.97 -14.36 2.53
CA ALA A 243 -5.29 -14.26 1.10
C ALA A 243 -6.43 -13.24 0.87
N LYS A 244 -7.48 -13.27 1.69
CA LYS A 244 -8.57 -12.28 1.63
C LYS A 244 -8.06 -10.86 1.88
N GLU A 245 -7.23 -10.65 2.90
CA GLU A 245 -6.62 -9.35 3.19
C GLU A 245 -5.84 -8.82 1.98
N GLY A 246 -4.95 -9.64 1.40
CA GLY A 246 -4.17 -9.26 0.23
C GLY A 246 -5.02 -9.00 -1.01
N ALA A 247 -6.07 -9.78 -1.23
CA ALA A 247 -7.01 -9.56 -2.32
C ALA A 247 -7.76 -8.22 -2.17
N VAL A 248 -8.21 -7.88 -0.95
CA VAL A 248 -8.84 -6.59 -0.66
C VAL A 248 -7.85 -5.42 -0.86
N MET A 249 -6.57 -5.60 -0.48
CA MET A 249 -5.54 -4.61 -0.77
C MET A 249 -5.35 -4.40 -2.28
N GLY A 250 -5.33 -5.49 -3.06
CA GLY A 250 -5.28 -5.45 -4.54
C GLY A 250 -6.48 -4.72 -5.14
N ILE A 251 -7.70 -5.03 -4.69
CA ILE A 251 -8.94 -4.37 -5.11
C ILE A 251 -8.87 -2.86 -4.83
N ASN A 252 -8.40 -2.46 -3.65
CA ASN A 252 -8.22 -1.05 -3.32
C ASN A 252 -7.24 -0.34 -4.28
N ILE A 253 -6.14 -0.99 -4.67
CA ILE A 253 -5.20 -0.42 -5.65
C ILE A 253 -5.86 -0.26 -7.03
N VAL A 254 -6.56 -1.29 -7.51
CA VAL A 254 -7.29 -1.27 -8.79
C VAL A 254 -8.28 -0.12 -8.82
N VAL A 255 -9.18 -0.05 -7.83
CA VAL A 255 -10.17 1.02 -7.72
C VAL A 255 -9.49 2.39 -7.73
N ARG A 256 -8.35 2.54 -7.03
CA ARG A 256 -7.61 3.79 -6.97
C ARG A 256 -6.96 4.24 -8.27
N ARG A 257 -6.87 3.40 -9.29
CA ARG A 257 -6.36 3.77 -10.62
C ARG A 257 -7.39 4.49 -11.49
N PHE A 258 -8.67 4.38 -11.16
CA PHE A 258 -9.71 5.19 -11.79
C PHE A 258 -9.68 6.61 -11.20
N GLN A 259 -9.66 7.63 -12.05
CA GLN A 259 -9.55 9.04 -11.63
C GLN A 259 -10.51 9.91 -12.43
N TRP A 260 -11.26 10.78 -11.74
CA TRP A 260 -12.07 11.80 -12.39
C TRP A 260 -11.18 12.90 -12.94
N ILE A 261 -11.33 13.21 -14.21
CA ILE A 261 -10.63 14.30 -14.91
C ILE A 261 -11.69 15.31 -15.35
N GLY A 262 -11.51 16.56 -14.94
CA GLY A 262 -12.32 17.68 -15.41
C GLY A 262 -11.74 18.28 -16.69
N PHE A 263 -12.59 18.66 -17.63
CA PHE A 263 -12.20 19.42 -18.82
C PHE A 263 -13.23 20.51 -19.09
N ASP A 264 -12.74 21.65 -19.58
CA ASP A 264 -13.57 22.81 -19.86
C ASP A 264 -14.01 22.79 -21.33
N ILE A 265 -15.31 22.91 -21.56
CA ILE A 265 -15.87 23.08 -22.90
C ILE A 265 -16.00 24.58 -23.17
N GLU A 266 -15.15 25.11 -24.04
CA GLU A 266 -15.29 26.46 -24.57
C GLU A 266 -16.42 26.49 -25.61
N ASN A 267 -17.62 26.88 -25.17
CA ASN A 267 -18.71 27.19 -26.09
C ASN A 267 -18.39 28.49 -26.84
N SER A 268 -17.88 28.38 -28.06
CA SER A 268 -17.68 29.51 -28.98
C SER A 268 -19.00 29.97 -29.60
N SER A 269 -19.93 30.47 -28.77
CA SER A 269 -21.10 31.22 -29.23
C SER A 269 -20.82 32.72 -29.18
N PRO A 270 -21.01 33.49 -30.27
CA PRO A 270 -20.51 34.88 -30.36
C PRO A 270 -21.27 35.92 -29.53
N ARG A 271 -22.27 35.56 -28.70
CA ARG A 271 -23.21 36.55 -28.14
C ARG A 271 -23.60 36.44 -26.67
N ASP A 272 -23.18 35.43 -25.93
CA ASP A 272 -23.51 35.35 -24.50
C ASP A 272 -22.27 35.10 -23.66
N THR A 273 -22.29 35.64 -22.44
CA THR A 273 -21.27 35.52 -21.40
C THR A 273 -20.61 34.15 -21.41
N LYS A 274 -19.27 34.10 -21.37
CA LYS A 274 -18.46 32.85 -21.33
C LYS A 274 -18.95 31.93 -20.21
N SER A 275 -19.92 31.07 -20.50
CA SER A 275 -20.35 30.00 -19.62
C SER A 275 -19.43 28.82 -19.91
N THR A 276 -18.32 28.77 -19.18
CA THR A 276 -17.43 27.61 -19.19
C THR A 276 -18.17 26.48 -18.49
N ARG A 277 -18.60 25.47 -19.23
CA ARG A 277 -19.16 24.24 -18.65
C ARG A 277 -18.02 23.26 -18.46
N THR A 278 -17.70 22.97 -17.21
CA THR A 278 -16.74 21.91 -16.87
C THR A 278 -17.46 20.57 -16.91
N GLU A 279 -17.00 19.67 -17.77
CA GLU A 279 -17.44 18.28 -17.81
C GLU A 279 -16.40 17.39 -17.14
N TYR A 280 -16.83 16.22 -16.69
CA TYR A 280 -15.99 15.26 -15.99
C TYR A 280 -16.11 13.89 -16.66
N TYR A 281 -15.00 13.22 -16.85
CA TYR A 281 -14.95 11.81 -17.24
C TYR A 281 -14.03 11.04 -16.30
N LEU A 282 -14.23 9.74 -16.22
CA LEU A 282 -13.39 8.84 -15.47
C LEU A 282 -12.32 8.28 -16.40
N LYS A 283 -11.07 8.31 -15.95
CA LYS A 283 -9.90 7.84 -16.71
C LYS A 283 -9.29 6.60 -16.06
N PHE A 284 -8.96 5.61 -16.89
CA PHE A 284 -8.15 4.46 -16.53
C PHE A 284 -7.09 4.22 -17.60
N GLY A 285 -5.81 4.43 -17.29
CA GLY A 285 -4.75 4.34 -18.29
C GLY A 285 -4.99 5.29 -19.47
N LYS A 286 -5.20 4.72 -20.67
CA LYS A 286 -5.56 5.44 -21.90
C LYS A 286 -7.07 5.47 -22.18
N GLU A 287 -7.86 4.75 -21.39
CA GLU A 287 -9.30 4.63 -21.58
C GLU A 287 -10.06 5.74 -20.84
N GLU A 288 -11.08 6.26 -21.49
CA GLU A 288 -11.99 7.28 -20.96
C GLU A 288 -13.39 6.66 -20.86
N MET A 289 -14.08 6.89 -19.74
CA MET A 289 -15.39 6.33 -19.46
C MET A 289 -16.24 7.32 -18.66
N SER A 290 -17.56 7.19 -18.75
CA SER A 290 -18.49 8.06 -18.00
C SER A 290 -18.70 7.62 -16.56
N GLU A 291 -18.51 6.34 -16.27
CA GLU A 291 -18.82 5.73 -14.98
C GLU A 291 -17.85 4.59 -14.63
N MET A 292 -17.87 4.15 -13.38
CA MET A 292 -17.10 2.99 -12.94
C MET A 292 -17.57 1.72 -13.64
N PRO A 293 -16.65 0.85 -14.12
CA PRO A 293 -17.03 -0.38 -14.81
C PRO A 293 -17.94 -1.30 -13.98
N VAL A 294 -18.92 -1.92 -14.65
CA VAL A 294 -19.94 -2.78 -14.02
C VAL A 294 -19.33 -3.95 -13.26
N PHE A 295 -18.24 -4.53 -13.75
CA PHE A 295 -17.56 -5.63 -13.07
C PHE A 295 -16.94 -5.23 -11.72
N ILE A 296 -16.70 -3.93 -11.50
CA ILE A 296 -16.28 -3.38 -10.21
C ILE A 296 -17.51 -3.07 -9.37
N THR A 297 -18.45 -2.26 -9.86
CA THR A 297 -19.61 -1.80 -9.07
C THR A 297 -20.44 -2.96 -8.51
N SER A 298 -20.74 -3.96 -9.32
CA SER A 298 -21.48 -5.17 -8.92
C SER A 298 -20.78 -5.98 -7.81
N GLN A 299 -19.45 -5.95 -7.79
CA GLN A 299 -18.65 -6.74 -6.87
C GLN A 299 -18.29 -5.98 -5.59
N MET A 300 -18.22 -4.65 -5.62
CA MET A 300 -17.95 -3.88 -4.40
C MET A 300 -19.02 -4.11 -3.33
N HIS A 301 -20.30 -4.17 -3.72
CA HIS A 301 -21.40 -4.47 -2.79
C HIS A 301 -21.51 -5.93 -2.41
N THR A 302 -21.26 -6.86 -3.34
CA THR A 302 -21.43 -8.29 -3.05
C THR A 302 -20.20 -8.93 -2.39
N VAL A 303 -19.02 -8.33 -2.54
CA VAL A 303 -17.73 -8.88 -2.07
C VAL A 303 -17.14 -8.04 -0.94
N ILE A 304 -16.96 -6.74 -1.16
CA ILE A 304 -16.23 -5.89 -0.20
C ILE A 304 -17.12 -5.46 0.97
N PHE A 305 -18.38 -5.13 0.70
CA PHE A 305 -19.30 -4.67 1.74
C PHE A 305 -19.49 -5.70 2.88
N PRO A 306 -19.69 -7.01 2.63
CA PRO A 306 -19.73 -8.02 3.70
C PRO A 306 -18.44 -8.10 4.52
N LEU A 307 -17.27 -7.81 3.91
CA LEU A 307 -15.98 -7.85 4.59
C LEU A 307 -15.78 -6.69 5.58
N LEU A 308 -16.63 -5.65 5.55
CA LEU A 308 -16.67 -4.64 6.60
C LEU A 308 -17.00 -5.26 7.96
N ALA A 309 -17.76 -6.35 7.99
CA ALA A 309 -18.10 -7.07 9.22
C ALA A 309 -17.16 -8.24 9.53
N HIS A 310 -16.02 -8.37 8.86
CA HIS A 310 -15.12 -9.51 9.04
C HIS A 310 -14.45 -9.52 10.43
N PRO A 311 -14.31 -10.67 11.13
CA PRO A 311 -13.70 -10.72 12.47
C PRO A 311 -12.24 -10.23 12.53
N GLN A 312 -11.46 -10.48 11.48
CA GLN A 312 -10.07 -10.02 11.36
C GLN A 312 -9.97 -8.50 11.11
N LEU A 313 -9.29 -7.78 12.00
CA LEU A 313 -9.14 -6.31 11.95
C LEU A 313 -8.54 -5.82 10.64
N SER A 314 -7.43 -6.42 10.19
CA SER A 314 -6.73 -5.96 8.99
C SER A 314 -7.58 -6.10 7.71
N ILE A 315 -8.47 -7.10 7.63
CA ILE A 315 -9.44 -7.21 6.54
C ILE A 315 -10.43 -6.05 6.59
N ARG A 316 -11.01 -5.74 7.76
CA ARG A 316 -11.95 -4.63 7.89
C ARG A 316 -11.32 -3.29 7.52
N GLU A 317 -10.12 -3.00 8.02
CA GLU A 317 -9.42 -1.76 7.71
C GLU A 317 -9.17 -1.60 6.21
N ASN A 318 -8.76 -2.67 5.54
CA ASN A 318 -8.55 -2.65 4.09
C ASN A 318 -9.87 -2.61 3.31
N ALA A 319 -10.93 -3.27 3.78
CA ALA A 319 -12.25 -3.23 3.18
C ALA A 319 -12.86 -1.82 3.26
N THR A 320 -12.75 -1.16 4.42
CA THR A 320 -13.15 0.24 4.60
C THR A 320 -12.40 1.17 3.65
N LYS A 321 -11.08 0.97 3.49
CA LYS A 321 -10.27 1.76 2.53
C LYS A 321 -10.70 1.51 1.08
N ALA A 322 -10.92 0.25 0.70
CA ALA A 322 -11.34 -0.14 -0.63
C ALA A 322 -12.72 0.44 -0.97
N PHE A 323 -13.69 0.24 -0.08
CA PHE A 323 -15.07 0.70 -0.27
C PHE A 323 -15.17 2.23 -0.28
N SER A 324 -14.44 2.92 0.62
CA SER A 324 -14.38 4.40 0.60
C SER A 324 -13.72 4.93 -0.68
N SER A 325 -12.66 4.26 -1.16
CA SER A 325 -12.01 4.63 -2.43
C SER A 325 -12.94 4.42 -3.63
N PHE A 326 -13.79 3.39 -3.59
CA PHE A 326 -14.81 3.13 -4.60
C PHE A 326 -15.88 4.21 -4.60
N LEU A 327 -16.44 4.53 -3.43
CA LEU A 327 -17.48 5.56 -3.30
C LEU A 327 -16.99 6.94 -3.71
N SER A 328 -15.70 7.25 -3.52
CA SER A 328 -15.12 8.52 -3.99
C SER A 328 -14.97 8.61 -5.52
N ARG A 329 -15.25 7.54 -6.26
CA ARG A 329 -15.10 7.42 -7.71
C ARG A 329 -16.41 7.10 -8.42
N CYS A 330 -17.47 6.83 -7.67
CA CYS A 330 -18.79 6.62 -8.22
C CYS A 330 -19.57 7.94 -8.24
N GLU A 331 -20.71 7.90 -8.91
CA GLU A 331 -21.69 8.98 -8.82
C GLU A 331 -22.16 9.17 -7.37
N PHE A 332 -22.54 10.40 -7.04
CA PHE A 332 -22.97 10.75 -5.68
C PHE A 332 -24.19 9.93 -5.19
N LYS A 333 -25.06 9.50 -6.12
CA LYS A 333 -26.20 8.62 -5.84
C LYS A 333 -25.76 7.31 -5.17
N GLU A 334 -24.62 6.77 -5.60
CA GLU A 334 -24.04 5.54 -5.06
C GLU A 334 -23.64 5.71 -3.59
N ALA A 335 -23.05 6.86 -3.24
CA ALA A 335 -22.71 7.20 -1.86
C ALA A 335 -23.95 7.31 -0.95
N LEU A 336 -25.05 7.84 -1.48
CA LEU A 336 -26.32 7.91 -0.74
C LEU A 336 -26.95 6.53 -0.53
N MET A 337 -26.91 5.66 -1.55
CA MET A 337 -27.41 4.29 -1.44
C MET A 337 -26.60 3.50 -0.42
N ALA A 338 -25.27 3.54 -0.52
CA ALA A 338 -24.37 2.90 0.45
C ALA A 338 -24.60 3.42 1.87
N PHE A 339 -24.81 4.73 2.06
CA PHE A 339 -25.12 5.29 3.38
C PHE A 339 -26.42 4.73 3.96
N ARG A 340 -27.48 4.62 3.14
CA ARG A 340 -28.76 4.03 3.57
C ARG A 340 -28.59 2.56 3.94
N ASP A 341 -27.83 1.78 3.17
CA ASP A 341 -27.60 0.37 3.45
C ASP A 341 -26.78 0.16 4.73
N LEU A 342 -25.78 1.00 4.98
CA LEU A 342 -25.03 0.99 6.25
C LEU A 342 -25.93 1.30 7.44
N ILE A 343 -26.78 2.34 7.34
CA ILE A 343 -27.74 2.66 8.41
C ILE A 343 -28.71 1.50 8.61
N LYS A 344 -29.22 0.89 7.54
CA LYS A 344 -30.10 -0.27 7.61
C LYS A 344 -29.42 -1.43 8.34
N GLN A 345 -28.14 -1.74 8.03
CA GLN A 345 -27.39 -2.78 8.72
C GLN A 345 -27.11 -2.46 10.18
N LEU A 346 -26.72 -1.22 10.49
CA LEU A 346 -26.53 -0.75 11.86
C LEU A 346 -27.84 -0.81 12.69
N CYS A 347 -28.99 -0.78 12.02
CA CYS A 347 -30.29 -0.99 12.64
C CYS A 347 -30.77 -2.46 12.65
N GLN A 348 -30.04 -3.40 12.05
CA GLN A 348 -30.42 -4.83 12.07
C GLN A 348 -30.34 -5.39 13.49
N GLY A 349 -31.30 -6.25 13.85
CA GLY A 349 -31.42 -6.81 15.20
C GLY A 349 -32.11 -5.90 16.21
N ILE A 350 -32.39 -4.65 15.83
CA ILE A 350 -33.34 -3.82 16.53
C ILE A 350 -34.73 -4.26 16.06
N ASN A 351 -35.56 -4.79 16.97
CA ASN A 351 -36.96 -5.15 16.69
C ASN A 351 -37.79 -3.88 16.42
N LEU A 352 -37.48 -3.11 15.37
CA LEU A 352 -38.41 -2.12 14.84
C LEU A 352 -39.49 -2.88 14.06
N PRO A 353 -40.79 -2.64 14.32
CA PRO A 353 -41.82 -3.08 13.41
C PRO A 353 -41.50 -2.54 12.00
N SER A 354 -41.61 -3.42 11.01
CA SER A 354 -41.36 -3.13 9.60
C SER A 354 -42.03 -1.83 9.16
N TYR A 355 -41.35 -1.10 8.26
CA TYR A 355 -41.62 0.25 7.74
C TYR A 355 -43.06 0.52 7.23
N GLU A 356 -43.97 -0.45 7.27
CA GLU A 356 -45.29 -0.40 6.63
C GLU A 356 -46.45 -0.07 7.57
N THR A 357 -46.27 0.05 8.88
CA THR A 357 -47.36 0.49 9.76
C THR A 357 -47.47 2.01 9.80
N ALA A 358 -48.39 2.52 8.99
CA ALA A 358 -48.95 3.86 9.06
C ALA A 358 -49.40 4.20 10.50
N ASN A 359 -48.60 4.99 11.21
CA ASN A 359 -48.98 5.93 12.28
C ASN A 359 -47.73 6.53 12.92
N GLY A 360 -47.12 7.53 12.27
CA GLY A 360 -46.40 8.69 12.83
C GLY A 360 -45.25 8.57 13.86
N ASN A 361 -45.15 7.51 14.66
CA ASN A 361 -44.19 7.35 15.74
C ASN A 361 -43.47 5.99 15.58
N LEU A 362 -42.51 5.92 14.65
CA LEU A 362 -41.58 4.79 14.64
C LEU A 362 -40.73 4.83 15.94
N PRO A 363 -40.53 3.70 16.63
CA PRO A 363 -39.59 3.63 17.73
C PRO A 363 -38.18 3.90 17.19
N LEU A 364 -37.57 5.00 17.64
CA LEU A 364 -36.23 5.39 17.21
C LEU A 364 -35.18 4.39 17.73
N PRO A 365 -34.17 4.01 16.92
CA PRO A 365 -33.13 3.03 17.30
C PRO A 365 -32.57 3.13 18.73
N HIS A 366 -32.20 4.32 19.21
CA HIS A 366 -31.63 4.51 20.55
C HIS A 366 -32.59 4.15 21.71
N ALA A 367 -33.90 4.27 21.51
CA ALA A 367 -34.89 3.96 22.54
C ALA A 367 -34.94 2.45 22.86
N THR A 368 -34.50 1.60 21.92
CA THR A 368 -34.53 0.14 22.08
C THR A 368 -33.50 -0.41 23.05
N VAL A 369 -32.44 0.36 23.35
CA VAL A 369 -31.40 -0.01 24.33
C VAL A 369 -31.97 -0.20 25.73
N LEU A 370 -33.09 0.47 26.04
CA LEU A 370 -33.76 0.39 27.33
C LEU A 370 -34.55 -0.92 27.52
N GLY A 371 -34.70 -1.73 26.47
CA GLY A 371 -35.36 -3.02 26.54
C GLY A 371 -34.51 -4.09 27.24
N SER A 372 -35.09 -4.87 28.14
CA SER A 372 -34.40 -5.88 28.95
C SER A 372 -33.76 -7.05 28.17
N GLY A 373 -33.99 -7.15 26.86
CA GLY A 373 -33.42 -8.18 25.97
C GLY A 373 -32.56 -7.64 24.83
N PHE A 374 -32.19 -6.35 24.85
CA PHE A 374 -31.42 -5.75 23.77
C PHE A 374 -29.96 -6.27 23.73
N ARG A 375 -29.49 -6.65 22.55
CA ARG A 375 -28.10 -7.06 22.30
C ARG A 375 -27.48 -6.16 21.24
N PHE A 376 -26.36 -5.54 21.59
CA PHE A 376 -25.55 -4.80 20.63
C PHE A 376 -24.99 -5.72 19.55
N MET A 377 -24.88 -5.18 18.33
CA MET A 377 -24.09 -5.77 17.25
C MET A 377 -22.65 -6.02 17.74
N ASP A 378 -22.00 -7.08 17.24
CA ASP A 378 -20.62 -7.36 17.60
C ASP A 378 -19.70 -6.18 17.27
N ALA A 379 -18.79 -5.88 18.20
CA ALA A 379 -17.98 -4.67 18.17
C ALA A 379 -17.19 -4.50 16.86
N TYR A 380 -16.65 -5.60 16.34
CA TYR A 380 -15.88 -5.58 15.09
C TYR A 380 -16.74 -5.22 13.87
N ALA A 381 -17.99 -5.71 13.83
CA ALA A 381 -18.90 -5.45 12.73
C ALA A 381 -19.39 -4.00 12.75
N ALA A 382 -19.79 -3.53 13.94
CA ALA A 382 -20.17 -2.15 14.16
C ALA A 382 -19.04 -1.17 13.77
N GLU A 383 -17.81 -1.44 14.22
CA GLU A 383 -16.63 -0.63 13.91
C GLU A 383 -16.38 -0.52 12.39
N GLY A 384 -16.46 -1.63 11.66
CA GLY A 384 -16.23 -1.63 10.21
C GLY A 384 -17.29 -0.82 9.44
N LEU A 385 -18.57 -1.02 9.76
CA LEU A 385 -19.67 -0.26 9.15
C LEU A 385 -19.57 1.24 9.47
N LEU A 386 -19.33 1.58 10.74
CA LEU A 386 -19.14 2.97 11.18
C LEU A 386 -17.92 3.61 10.52
N GLY A 387 -16.87 2.84 10.23
CA GLY A 387 -15.68 3.31 9.51
C GLY A 387 -16.02 3.90 8.13
N VAL A 388 -16.92 3.26 7.38
CA VAL A 388 -17.41 3.81 6.11
C VAL A 388 -18.37 4.98 6.33
N CYS A 389 -19.23 4.93 7.36
CA CYS A 389 -20.08 6.06 7.72
C CYS A 389 -19.27 7.33 8.02
N VAL A 390 -18.11 7.22 8.68
CA VAL A 390 -17.21 8.36 8.93
C VAL A 390 -16.78 9.01 7.62
N PHE A 391 -16.40 8.23 6.61
CA PHE A 391 -16.07 8.73 5.28
C PHE A 391 -17.30 9.40 4.62
N LEU A 392 -18.43 8.69 4.57
CA LEU A 392 -19.65 9.19 3.91
C LEU A 392 -20.18 10.47 4.54
N VAL A 393 -20.29 10.54 5.86
CA VAL A 393 -20.76 11.72 6.57
C VAL A 393 -19.87 12.93 6.28
N LYS A 394 -18.56 12.74 6.15
CA LYS A 394 -17.66 13.84 5.74
C LYS A 394 -18.06 14.41 4.37
N HIS A 395 -18.43 13.57 3.41
CA HIS A 395 -18.68 13.96 2.01
C HIS A 395 -20.14 14.28 1.66
N ILE A 396 -21.13 13.73 2.37
CA ILE A 396 -22.55 13.98 2.09
C ILE A 396 -22.93 15.40 2.54
N PRO A 397 -23.54 16.24 1.68
CA PRO A 397 -24.02 17.56 2.07
C PRO A 397 -25.17 17.48 3.10
N PRO A 398 -25.31 18.47 4.01
CA PRO A 398 -26.37 18.49 5.02
C PRO A 398 -27.78 18.31 4.47
N GLY A 399 -28.08 18.86 3.28
CA GLY A 399 -29.40 18.76 2.64
C GLY A 399 -29.89 17.32 2.42
N PHE A 400 -28.98 16.35 2.26
CA PHE A 400 -29.32 14.93 2.11
C PHE A 400 -29.42 14.19 3.46
N LEU A 401 -28.86 14.75 4.54
CA LEU A 401 -28.90 14.18 5.88
C LEU A 401 -30.15 14.60 6.65
N LEU A 402 -30.58 15.85 6.49
CA LEU A 402 -31.69 16.46 7.25
C LEU A 402 -33.04 15.72 7.12
N PRO A 403 -33.48 15.23 5.94
CA PRO A 403 -34.80 14.61 5.79
C PRO A 403 -35.02 13.39 6.69
N ASN A 404 -33.97 12.60 6.96
CA ASN A 404 -34.03 11.42 7.82
C ASN A 404 -33.18 11.60 9.08
N TRP A 405 -32.97 12.85 9.51
CA TRP A 405 -32.09 13.17 10.63
C TRP A 405 -32.44 12.43 11.93
N PRO A 406 -33.72 12.32 12.36
CA PRO A 406 -34.07 11.58 13.57
C PRO A 406 -33.58 10.14 13.55
N LEU A 407 -33.68 9.46 12.40
CA LEU A 407 -33.20 8.09 12.22
C LEU A 407 -31.67 8.03 12.33
N TYR A 408 -30.95 8.89 11.60
CA TYR A 408 -29.49 8.89 11.59
C TYR A 408 -28.90 9.23 12.95
N PHE A 409 -29.40 10.31 13.58
CA PHE A 409 -28.98 10.71 14.92
C PHE A 409 -29.23 9.59 15.93
N SER A 410 -30.44 9.03 15.92
CA SER A 410 -30.80 7.92 16.79
C SER A 410 -29.90 6.70 16.61
N THR A 411 -29.58 6.35 15.36
CA THR A 411 -28.68 5.24 15.05
C THR A 411 -27.29 5.50 15.63
N PHE A 412 -26.72 6.69 15.43
CA PHE A 412 -25.40 7.00 15.99
C PHE A 412 -25.43 7.10 17.52
N SER A 413 -26.48 7.64 18.13
CA SER A 413 -26.63 7.69 19.60
C SER A 413 -26.68 6.30 20.22
N LEU A 414 -27.33 5.32 19.56
CA LEU A 414 -27.27 3.92 19.94
C LEU A 414 -25.80 3.43 20.04
N TYR A 415 -24.97 3.73 19.03
CA TYR A 415 -23.57 3.29 19.02
C TYR A 415 -22.63 4.10 19.93
N LEU A 416 -23.03 5.29 20.39
CA LEU A 416 -22.35 5.97 21.52
C LEU A 416 -22.53 5.20 22.83
N MET A 417 -23.61 4.45 23.00
CA MET A 417 -23.87 3.62 24.18
C MET A 417 -23.22 2.23 24.11
N HIS A 418 -22.57 1.90 22.98
CA HIS A 418 -21.98 0.59 22.77
C HIS A 418 -20.87 0.28 23.81
N PRO A 419 -20.75 -0.95 24.34
CA PRO A 419 -19.78 -1.30 25.38
C PRO A 419 -18.31 -1.20 24.94
N ALA A 420 -18.00 -1.49 23.67
CA ALA A 420 -16.65 -1.36 23.12
C ALA A 420 -16.25 0.09 22.87
N SER A 421 -15.07 0.49 23.38
CA SER A 421 -14.55 1.86 23.23
C SER A 421 -14.26 2.25 21.78
N THR A 422 -13.79 1.33 20.94
CA THR A 422 -13.46 1.60 19.53
C THR A 422 -14.70 2.04 18.74
N VAL A 423 -15.83 1.35 18.96
CA VAL A 423 -17.14 1.70 18.39
C VAL A 423 -17.59 3.09 18.82
N ARG A 424 -17.46 3.42 20.11
CA ARG A 424 -17.77 4.76 20.61
C ARG A 424 -16.88 5.84 19.98
N GLN A 425 -15.59 5.58 19.82
CA GLN A 425 -14.64 6.53 19.19
C GLN A 425 -14.95 6.76 17.70
N ALA A 426 -15.26 5.70 16.95
CA ALA A 426 -15.70 5.82 15.56
C ALA A 426 -16.99 6.66 15.45
N THR A 427 -17.96 6.38 16.33
CA THR A 427 -19.22 7.13 16.39
C THR A 427 -19.03 8.60 16.79
N SER A 428 -18.20 8.88 17.80
CA SER A 428 -17.84 10.26 18.16
C SER A 428 -17.17 11.01 17.01
N THR A 429 -16.40 10.30 16.18
CA THR A 429 -15.78 10.88 14.98
C THR A 429 -16.85 11.28 13.93
N ILE A 430 -17.93 10.51 13.80
CA ILE A 430 -19.09 10.90 12.98
C ILE A 430 -19.68 12.22 13.48
N PHE A 431 -19.97 12.34 14.78
CA PHE A 431 -20.47 13.59 15.36
C PHE A 431 -19.53 14.76 15.17
N LYS A 432 -18.22 14.55 15.30
CA LYS A 432 -17.21 15.57 15.00
C LYS A 432 -17.34 16.10 13.56
N TYR A 433 -17.55 15.23 12.58
CA TYR A 433 -17.74 15.65 11.18
C TYR A 433 -19.09 16.32 10.94
N LEU A 434 -20.16 15.90 11.62
CA LEU A 434 -21.48 16.55 11.55
C LEU A 434 -21.41 17.98 12.10
N VAL A 435 -20.75 18.18 13.24
CA VAL A 435 -20.52 19.50 13.85
C VAL A 435 -19.63 20.37 12.97
N ALA A 436 -18.59 19.81 12.36
CA ALA A 436 -17.70 20.57 11.47
C ALA A 436 -18.38 21.11 10.20
N LYS A 437 -19.58 20.62 9.85
CA LYS A 437 -20.39 21.16 8.75
C LYS A 437 -21.12 22.47 9.08
N ASP A 438 -21.01 22.97 10.31
CA ASP A 438 -21.58 24.25 10.76
C ASP A 438 -21.29 25.42 9.80
N SER A 439 -20.07 25.49 9.27
CA SER A 439 -19.67 26.50 8.29
C SER A 439 -20.53 26.53 7.02
N SER A 440 -21.19 25.41 6.70
CA SER A 440 -22.11 25.26 5.57
C SER A 440 -23.59 25.22 5.97
N ASN A 441 -23.90 24.79 7.19
CA ASN A 441 -25.27 24.71 7.70
C ASN A 441 -25.31 24.69 9.24
N PRO A 442 -25.64 25.82 9.91
CA PRO A 442 -25.66 25.90 11.36
C PRO A 442 -26.81 25.11 12.02
N THR A 443 -27.82 24.71 11.23
CA THR A 443 -28.94 23.90 11.71
C THR A 443 -28.46 22.53 12.19
N LEU A 444 -27.50 21.91 11.49
CA LEU A 444 -27.01 20.59 11.84
C LEU A 444 -26.25 20.60 13.17
N LEU A 445 -25.43 21.64 13.40
CA LEU A 445 -24.76 21.86 14.69
C LEU A 445 -25.79 21.98 15.81
N LYS A 446 -26.78 22.87 15.63
CA LYS A 446 -27.84 23.10 16.62
C LYS A 446 -28.57 21.80 16.96
N LEU A 447 -28.96 21.02 15.94
CA LEU A 447 -29.64 19.75 16.13
C LEU A 447 -28.79 18.71 16.86
N VAL A 448 -27.49 18.60 16.53
CA VAL A 448 -26.56 17.71 17.24
C VAL A 448 -26.44 18.10 18.71
N LEU A 449 -26.18 19.39 19.00
CA LEU A 449 -26.00 19.86 20.38
C LEU A 449 -27.28 19.71 21.19
N GLN A 450 -28.43 20.12 20.63
CA GLN A 450 -29.73 19.96 21.28
C GLN A 450 -29.98 18.51 21.63
N ASN A 451 -29.85 17.60 20.67
CA ASN A 451 -30.14 16.19 20.88
C ASN A 451 -29.14 15.50 21.83
N LEU A 452 -27.85 15.87 21.81
CA LEU A 452 -26.85 15.33 22.76
C LEU A 452 -27.03 15.88 24.19
N SER A 453 -27.53 17.11 24.32
CA SER A 453 -27.86 17.73 25.61
C SER A 453 -29.25 17.35 26.13
N THR A 454 -30.04 16.61 25.35
CA THR A 454 -31.38 16.21 25.74
C THR A 454 -31.27 15.33 26.99
N ASP A 455 -32.07 15.66 28.00
CA ASP A 455 -32.07 15.03 29.32
C ASP A 455 -30.79 15.21 30.16
N TRP A 456 -29.86 16.08 29.74
CA TRP A 456 -28.74 16.47 30.59
C TRP A 456 -29.25 17.35 31.73
N LYS A 457 -29.47 16.74 32.89
CA LYS A 457 -29.78 17.47 34.12
C LYS A 457 -28.57 18.30 34.53
N VAL A 458 -28.68 19.60 34.34
CA VAL A 458 -27.70 20.57 34.83
C VAL A 458 -27.68 20.46 36.36
N ASN A 459 -26.56 20.00 36.92
CA ASN A 459 -26.39 19.94 38.36
C ASN A 459 -26.20 21.38 38.87
N MET A 460 -27.31 22.01 39.27
CA MET A 460 -27.31 23.37 39.78
C MET A 460 -26.46 23.50 41.04
N ASP A 461 -26.37 22.47 41.87
CA ASP A 461 -25.53 22.49 43.06
C ASP A 461 -24.03 22.56 42.72
N LEU A 462 -23.60 21.89 41.65
CA LEU A 462 -22.22 21.95 41.15
C LEU A 462 -21.90 23.31 40.48
N LEU A 463 -22.87 23.92 39.82
CA LEU A 463 -22.73 25.23 39.16
C LEU A 463 -22.79 26.41 40.12
N LEU A 464 -23.58 26.27 41.19
CA LEU A 464 -23.75 27.28 42.24
C LEU A 464 -22.75 27.10 43.39
N GLN A 465 -21.97 26.02 43.38
CA GLN A 465 -20.83 25.89 44.28
C GLN A 465 -19.89 27.09 44.04
N PRO A 466 -19.51 27.84 45.09
CA PRO A 466 -18.55 28.91 44.94
C PRO A 466 -17.26 28.30 44.38
N CYS A 467 -16.92 28.67 43.15
CA CYS A 467 -15.68 28.27 42.52
C CYS A 467 -14.52 28.66 43.45
N ASN A 468 -13.96 27.68 44.15
CA ASN A 468 -12.66 27.84 44.78
C ASN A 468 -11.64 27.96 43.63
N LEU A 469 -11.42 29.20 43.18
CA LEU A 469 -10.45 29.61 42.17
C LEU A 469 -9.02 29.10 42.45
N GLN A 470 -8.76 28.55 43.64
CA GLN A 470 -7.49 27.94 43.99
C GLN A 470 -7.19 26.62 43.25
N HIS A 471 -8.19 25.87 42.75
CA HIS A 471 -7.95 24.61 42.04
C HIS A 471 -7.76 24.75 40.51
N PHE A 472 -8.20 25.86 39.90
CA PHE A 472 -8.04 26.08 38.46
C PHE A 472 -6.77 26.89 38.09
N CYS A 473 -6.08 27.48 39.06
CA CYS A 473 -4.87 28.29 38.86
C CYS A 473 -3.55 27.50 38.87
N HIS A 474 -3.58 26.21 38.51
CA HIS A 474 -2.37 25.43 38.19
C HIS A 474 -2.37 24.94 36.74
N PHE A 475 -2.74 25.82 35.82
CA PHE A 475 -2.21 25.76 34.47
C PHE A 475 -0.73 26.19 34.50
N LYS A 476 0.19 25.22 34.59
CA LYS A 476 1.57 25.47 34.17
C LYS A 476 1.53 25.70 32.65
N PRO A 477 1.99 26.85 32.14
CA PRO A 477 2.12 27.02 30.70
C PRO A 477 3.11 25.98 30.17
N LEU A 478 2.70 25.25 29.13
CA LEU A 478 3.61 24.47 28.31
C LEU A 478 4.69 25.41 27.79
N LYS A 479 5.91 25.28 28.32
CA LYS A 479 7.09 25.96 27.76
C LYS A 479 7.25 25.50 26.32
N THR A 480 7.02 26.43 25.40
CA THR A 480 7.50 26.36 24.02
C THR A 480 9.03 26.20 24.06
N ARG A 481 9.52 25.04 23.61
CA ARG A 481 10.95 24.78 23.48
C ARG A 481 11.41 25.34 22.13
N GLY A 482 11.80 26.61 22.12
CA GLY A 482 12.49 27.29 21.03
C GLY A 482 13.62 28.15 21.58
N GLU A 483 14.85 27.72 21.29
CA GLU A 483 16.09 28.51 21.19
C GLU A 483 16.63 29.32 22.40
N ARG A 484 17.80 28.90 22.91
CA ARG A 484 19.06 29.68 22.98
C ARG A 484 20.13 28.85 23.70
N LYS A 485 21.22 28.54 23.01
CA LYS A 485 22.55 29.19 23.11
C LYS A 485 23.20 29.08 24.49
N ASP A 486 24.34 28.41 24.46
CA ASP A 486 25.43 28.27 25.43
C ASP A 486 25.56 29.39 26.46
N SER A 487 25.79 29.02 27.73
CA SER A 487 27.10 29.22 28.38
C SER A 487 27.07 28.87 29.88
N GLY A 488 28.04 28.05 30.29
CA GLY A 488 28.84 28.25 31.51
C GLY A 488 28.29 27.82 32.88
N GLY A 489 28.97 26.86 33.52
CA GLY A 489 29.13 26.85 34.99
C GLY A 489 28.69 25.59 35.73
N SER A 490 29.59 24.62 35.83
CA SER A 490 29.61 23.54 36.85
C SER A 490 30.18 24.10 38.19
N PRO A 491 30.31 23.38 39.34
CA PRO A 491 30.08 21.94 39.56
C PRO A 491 29.56 21.50 40.98
N ARG A 492 29.47 20.16 41.15
CA ARG A 492 29.47 19.32 42.39
C ARG A 492 28.11 19.05 43.05
N SER A 493 27.73 17.84 43.48
CA SER A 493 28.42 16.53 43.58
C SER A 493 27.47 15.41 44.08
N TYR A 494 27.78 14.14 43.74
CA TYR A 494 27.48 12.85 44.44
C TYR A 494 26.00 12.48 44.69
N ASP A 495 25.51 11.23 44.61
CA ASP A 495 25.99 9.92 44.15
C ASP A 495 24.73 9.01 43.99
N SER A 496 24.91 7.83 43.39
CA SER A 496 24.05 6.61 43.42
C SER A 496 23.12 6.27 42.23
N HIS A 497 23.57 5.23 41.50
CA HIS A 497 22.93 4.36 40.51
C HIS A 497 22.19 3.18 41.21
N PRO A 498 21.52 2.21 40.54
CA PRO A 498 21.07 2.10 39.13
C PRO A 498 19.62 1.57 38.94
N SER A 499 18.92 1.92 37.85
CA SER A 499 17.91 1.02 37.25
C SER A 499 17.54 1.38 35.80
N LEU A 500 18.09 0.55 34.89
CA LEU A 500 17.56 0.05 33.61
C LEU A 500 16.42 0.82 32.92
N GLY A 501 16.78 1.53 31.84
CA GLY A 501 15.85 2.05 30.83
C GLY A 501 15.55 1.04 29.71
N PRO A 502 14.46 1.25 28.95
CA PRO A 502 14.02 0.38 27.85
C PRO A 502 14.72 0.67 26.52
N SER A 503 14.80 -0.42 25.76
CA SER A 503 15.29 -0.67 24.40
C SER A 503 15.14 0.44 23.36
N ARG A 504 16.28 0.81 22.74
CA ARG A 504 16.37 1.63 21.52
C ARG A 504 16.02 0.81 20.27
N THR A 505 15.03 1.25 19.51
CA THR A 505 14.83 0.95 18.09
C THR A 505 15.94 1.63 17.26
N ARG A 506 16.78 0.85 16.57
CA ARG A 506 17.76 1.35 15.60
C ARG A 506 17.08 1.54 14.24
N SER A 507 17.09 2.77 13.74
CA SER A 507 16.93 3.07 12.32
C SER A 507 18.28 2.88 11.61
N TYR A 508 18.28 2.17 10.48
CA TYR A 508 19.43 2.07 9.60
C TYR A 508 19.28 3.10 8.47
N SER A 509 20.13 4.13 8.46
CA SER A 509 20.34 5.03 7.33
C SER A 509 21.61 4.61 6.59
N TRP A 510 21.49 4.26 5.31
CA TRP A 510 22.63 4.00 4.44
C TRP A 510 23.14 5.31 3.85
N THR A 511 24.40 5.62 4.11
CA THR A 511 25.16 6.73 3.51
C THR A 511 25.89 6.24 2.26
N CYS A 512 25.64 6.86 1.11
CA CYS A 512 26.42 6.66 -0.12
C CYS A 512 27.83 7.31 -0.02
N PRO A 513 28.87 6.74 -0.63
CA PRO A 513 30.21 7.33 -0.68
C PRO A 513 30.28 8.55 -1.61
N ARG A 514 31.09 9.54 -1.20
CA ARG A 514 31.33 10.82 -1.87
C ARG A 514 32.13 10.64 -3.18
N GLY A 515 31.57 11.10 -4.30
CA GLY A 515 32.26 11.38 -5.57
C GLY A 515 32.18 12.87 -5.93
N ARG A 516 33.25 13.40 -6.52
CA ARG A 516 33.60 14.82 -6.71
C ARG A 516 32.53 15.69 -7.40
N ARG A 517 32.17 16.82 -6.81
CA ARG A 517 31.48 17.95 -7.47
C ARG A 517 32.52 18.95 -8.01
N LYS A 518 32.54 19.17 -9.33
CA LYS A 518 33.03 20.42 -9.92
C LYS A 518 31.83 21.38 -10.07
N SER A 519 32.07 22.65 -9.78
CA SER A 519 31.09 23.73 -9.77
C SER A 519 30.71 24.17 -11.18
N ILE A 520 29.42 24.28 -11.47
CA ILE A 520 28.89 25.17 -12.50
C ILE A 520 27.69 25.92 -11.90
N THR A 521 27.65 27.20 -12.24
CA THR A 521 26.90 28.31 -11.67
C THR A 521 25.39 28.27 -11.92
N LYS A 522 24.67 28.90 -10.97
CA LYS A 522 23.24 29.18 -10.93
C LYS A 522 22.69 29.81 -12.21
N LEU A 523 21.53 29.32 -12.65
CA LEU A 523 20.51 30.09 -13.36
C LEU A 523 19.18 29.86 -12.64
N ASP A 524 18.51 30.96 -12.31
CA ASP A 524 17.23 31.05 -11.63
C ASP A 524 16.10 30.56 -12.53
N GLU A 525 15.27 29.64 -12.04
CA GLU A 525 13.91 29.42 -12.55
C GLU A 525 12.95 29.22 -11.38
N THR A 526 12.11 30.23 -11.19
CA THR A 526 10.93 30.22 -10.33
C THR A 526 9.83 29.40 -10.99
N ALA A 527 9.44 28.28 -10.38
CA ALA A 527 8.21 27.56 -10.74
C ALA A 527 7.40 27.24 -9.48
N SER A 528 6.21 27.84 -9.42
CA SER A 528 5.22 27.71 -8.35
C SER A 528 4.73 26.27 -8.21
N LYS A 529 4.76 25.73 -6.99
CA LYS A 529 4.04 24.53 -6.61
C LYS A 529 2.57 24.86 -6.40
N SER A 530 1.70 24.43 -7.32
CA SER A 530 0.26 24.38 -7.11
C SER A 530 -0.12 23.14 -6.32
N THR A 531 -0.62 23.35 -5.11
CA THR A 531 -1.38 22.39 -4.32
C THR A 531 -2.82 22.39 -4.84
N SER A 532 -3.18 21.52 -5.79
CA SER A 532 -4.59 21.32 -6.19
C SER A 532 -4.98 19.84 -6.04
N THR A 533 -5.53 19.50 -4.88
CA THR A 533 -6.30 18.24 -4.68
C THR A 533 -7.41 18.41 -3.65
N LEU A 534 -7.49 19.56 -2.96
CA LEU A 534 -8.57 19.90 -2.02
C LEU A 534 -9.61 20.87 -2.61
N ASP A 535 -9.26 21.63 -3.63
CA ASP A 535 -10.16 22.60 -4.25
C ASP A 535 -11.06 21.99 -5.35
N GLU A 536 -10.64 20.89 -5.98
CA GLU A 536 -11.40 20.26 -7.08
C GLU A 536 -12.66 19.52 -6.58
N ILE A 537 -12.67 19.04 -5.34
CA ILE A 537 -13.86 18.38 -4.76
C ILE A 537 -14.89 19.42 -4.26
N ASN A 538 -14.45 20.62 -3.86
CA ASN A 538 -15.37 21.69 -3.43
C ASN A 538 -16.15 22.27 -4.62
N ASN A 539 -15.61 22.24 -5.83
CA ASN A 539 -16.28 22.79 -7.02
C ASN A 539 -17.44 21.92 -7.52
N LEU A 540 -17.40 20.59 -7.33
CA LEU A 540 -18.53 19.70 -7.63
C LEU A 540 -19.74 19.94 -6.71
N SER A 541 -19.53 20.41 -5.48
CA SER A 541 -20.63 20.71 -4.54
C SER A 541 -21.33 22.04 -4.79
N ARG A 542 -20.68 22.98 -5.51
CA ARG A 542 -21.25 24.31 -5.82
C ARG A 542 -22.14 24.33 -7.05
N PHE A 543 -22.01 23.36 -7.95
CA PHE A 543 -22.76 23.36 -9.21
C PHE A 543 -24.15 22.71 -9.14
N LEU A 544 -24.46 21.97 -8.07
CA LEU A 544 -25.79 21.38 -7.83
C LEU A 544 -26.76 22.30 -7.05
N TYR A 545 -26.45 23.60 -6.93
CA TYR A 545 -27.24 24.59 -6.18
C TYR A 545 -27.80 25.75 -7.01
N ASN A 546 -27.89 25.59 -8.33
CA ASN A 546 -28.74 26.43 -9.18
C ASN A 546 -29.62 25.53 -10.05
N ASP A 547 -30.66 24.99 -9.44
CA ASP A 547 -32.04 24.89 -9.98
C ASP A 547 -33.00 24.56 -8.84
#